data_AF-I1YGE6-F1
#
_entry.id   AF-I1YGE6-F1
#
_cell.length_a   1.000
_cell.length_b   1.000
_cell.length_c   1.000
_cell.angle_alpha   90.00
_cell.angle_beta   90.00
_cell.angle_gamma   90.00
#
_symmetry.space_group_name_H-M   'P 1'
#
loop_
_entity.id
_entity.type
_entity.pdbx_description
1 polymer ?
#
loop_
_entity_poly.entity_id
_entity_poly.type
_entity_poly.pdbx_seq_one_letter_code
_entity_poly.pdbx_strand_id
1 'polypeptide(L)'
;MGIGLISELIRKLMTAKSLTQNDLVEITGSSLSRVKAITSGRVAKLKFEETQALVKKLHVRGDWLATGEEPMFQSDKEIEFHRRLDQVKESTNAADQLDLDKKQQGRIQTILFALDQDDHRLLDEQLGQILTDDEEQLLEQYRSCSQEEQAAVKMMLAAFRKNQ
;
A
#
# COMPACT_ATOMS: atom_id res chain seq x y z
N MET A 1 39.39 4.20 -19.59
CA MET A 1 37.96 4.50 -19.71
C MET A 1 37.28 3.90 -18.50
N GLY A 2 36.81 4.73 -17.56
CA GLY A 2 36.20 4.23 -16.32
C GLY A 2 34.87 3.55 -16.64
N ILE A 3 34.80 2.24 -16.45
CA ILE A 3 33.54 1.50 -16.45
C ILE A 3 32.75 2.04 -15.25
N GLY A 4 31.72 2.85 -15.51
CA GLY A 4 30.89 3.37 -14.42
C GLY A 4 30.21 2.22 -13.70
N LEU A 5 30.25 2.20 -12.37
CA LEU A 5 29.66 1.17 -11.49
C LEU A 5 28.26 0.74 -11.97
N ILE A 6 27.40 1.71 -12.32
CA ILE A 6 26.05 1.45 -12.84
C ILE A 6 26.04 0.60 -14.11
N SER A 7 26.97 0.82 -15.04
CA SER A 7 27.02 0.04 -16.28
C SER A 7 27.37 -1.41 -16.04
N GLU A 8 28.19 -1.69 -15.02
CA GLU A 8 28.53 -3.04 -14.60
C GLU A 8 27.32 -3.71 -13.92
N LEU A 9 26.66 -3.01 -13.00
CA LEU A 9 25.45 -3.50 -12.33
C LEU A 9 24.35 -3.81 -13.35
N ILE A 10 24.07 -2.90 -14.28
CA ILE A 10 23.05 -3.15 -15.31
C ILE A 10 23.43 -4.34 -16.20
N ARG A 11 24.71 -4.53 -16.53
CA ARG A 11 25.14 -5.73 -17.27
C ARG A 11 24.96 -7.02 -16.44
N LYS A 12 25.32 -6.99 -15.15
CA LYS A 12 25.08 -8.12 -14.22
C LYS A 12 23.60 -8.46 -14.15
N LEU A 13 22.74 -7.46 -14.02
CA LEU A 13 21.29 -7.62 -14.02
C LEU A 13 20.78 -8.23 -15.33
N MET A 14 21.25 -7.72 -16.48
CA MET A 14 20.90 -8.26 -17.80
C MET A 14 21.28 -9.73 -17.92
N THR A 15 22.48 -10.11 -17.49
CA THR A 15 22.91 -11.51 -17.50
C THR A 15 22.06 -12.37 -16.57
N ALA A 16 21.81 -11.91 -15.34
CA ALA A 16 21.05 -12.66 -14.34
C ALA A 16 19.61 -12.94 -14.76
N LYS A 17 18.98 -12.03 -15.51
CA LYS A 17 17.60 -12.17 -16.02
C LYS A 17 17.53 -12.49 -17.52
N SER A 18 18.66 -12.77 -18.16
CA SER A 18 18.77 -13.00 -19.61
C SER A 18 18.09 -11.91 -20.47
N LEU A 19 18.22 -10.65 -20.07
CA LEU A 19 17.59 -9.51 -20.72
C LEU A 19 18.46 -8.93 -21.83
N THR A 20 17.81 -8.52 -22.91
CA THR A 20 18.38 -7.73 -23.99
C THR A 20 18.26 -6.22 -23.72
N GLN A 21 18.96 -5.40 -24.51
CA GLN A 21 18.83 -3.94 -24.42
C GLN A 21 17.43 -3.45 -24.78
N ASN A 22 16.71 -4.19 -25.63
CA ASN A 22 15.32 -3.86 -25.99
C ASN A 22 14.38 -4.17 -24.82
N ASP A 23 14.60 -5.27 -24.10
CA ASP A 23 13.79 -5.59 -22.92
C ASP A 23 13.94 -4.50 -21.83
N LEU A 24 15.16 -3.99 -21.64
CA LEU A 24 15.37 -2.85 -20.74
C LEU A 24 14.66 -1.57 -21.20
N VAL A 25 14.53 -1.32 -22.51
CA VAL A 25 13.75 -0.20 -23.05
C VAL A 25 12.28 -0.37 -22.66
N GLU A 26 11.71 -1.57 -22.85
CA GLU A 26 10.32 -1.86 -22.49
C GLU A 26 10.05 -1.77 -20.99
N ILE A 27 10.98 -2.28 -20.17
CA ILE A 27 10.85 -2.28 -18.71
C ILE A 27 10.96 -0.84 -18.18
N THR A 28 11.99 -0.10 -18.58
CA THR A 28 12.29 1.23 -18.02
C THR A 28 11.51 2.36 -18.69
N GLY A 29 10.95 2.15 -19.89
CA GLY A 29 10.32 3.20 -20.70
C GLY A 29 11.31 4.22 -21.27
N SER A 30 12.62 3.97 -21.14
CA SER A 30 13.67 4.84 -21.68
C SER A 30 13.97 4.54 -23.14
N SER A 31 14.53 5.52 -23.88
CA SER A 31 14.91 5.32 -25.27
C SER A 31 16.07 4.32 -25.44
N LEU A 32 16.13 3.62 -26.58
CA LEU A 32 17.22 2.69 -26.88
C LEU A 32 18.61 3.34 -26.82
N SER A 33 18.72 4.61 -27.25
CA SER A 33 19.96 5.38 -27.13
C SER A 33 20.39 5.57 -25.67
N ARG A 34 19.42 5.84 -24.79
CA ARG A 34 19.65 5.99 -23.34
C ARG A 34 20.12 4.67 -22.71
N VAL A 35 19.46 3.55 -23.02
CA VAL A 35 19.86 2.22 -22.53
C VAL A 35 21.26 1.83 -23.03
N LYS A 36 21.60 2.15 -24.28
CA LYS A 36 22.97 1.98 -24.81
C LYS A 36 24.00 2.83 -24.08
N ALA A 37 23.66 4.06 -23.72
CA ALA A 37 24.55 4.94 -22.96
C ALA A 37 24.76 4.44 -21.52
N ILE A 38 23.72 3.87 -20.90
CA ILE A 38 23.80 3.23 -19.58
C ILE A 38 24.71 2.02 -19.64
N THR A 39 24.42 1.07 -20.53
CA THR A 39 25.20 -0.17 -20.66
C THR A 39 26.64 0.10 -21.10
N SER A 40 26.92 1.18 -21.84
CA SER A 40 28.27 1.57 -22.25
C SER A 40 29.05 2.38 -21.20
N GLY A 41 28.47 2.67 -20.02
CA GLY A 41 29.15 3.47 -18.99
C GLY A 41 29.26 4.96 -19.29
N ARG A 42 28.53 5.46 -20.31
CA ARG A 42 28.47 6.90 -20.63
C ARG A 42 27.56 7.66 -19.66
N VAL A 43 26.80 6.95 -18.85
CA VAL A 43 25.87 7.48 -17.86
C VAL A 43 26.37 7.15 -16.47
N ALA A 44 26.51 8.18 -15.63
CA ALA A 44 26.94 8.02 -14.24
C ALA A 44 25.79 7.70 -13.27
N LYS A 45 24.54 8.06 -13.61
CA LYS A 45 23.36 7.91 -12.75
C LYS A 45 22.11 7.51 -13.52
N LEU A 46 21.34 6.57 -12.97
CA LEU A 46 19.98 6.28 -13.43
C LEU A 46 19.05 7.41 -13.01
N LYS A 47 18.02 7.64 -13.82
CA LYS A 47 16.91 8.52 -13.44
C LYS A 47 16.04 7.84 -12.40
N PHE A 48 15.25 8.63 -11.67
CA PHE A 48 14.35 8.09 -10.66
C PHE A 48 13.37 7.09 -11.25
N GLU A 49 12.80 7.38 -12.41
CA GLU A 49 11.85 6.51 -13.11
C GLU A 49 12.50 5.20 -13.55
N GLU A 50 13.76 5.27 -14.02
CA GLU A 50 14.56 4.10 -14.41
C GLU A 50 14.79 3.20 -13.19
N THR A 51 15.21 3.77 -12.06
CA THR A 51 15.42 3.03 -10.80
C THR A 51 14.12 2.42 -10.28
N GLN A 52 13.02 3.17 -10.27
CA GLN A 52 11.71 2.67 -9.83
C GLN A 52 11.22 1.52 -10.70
N ALA A 53 11.42 1.59 -12.02
CA ALA A 53 11.06 0.50 -12.91
C ALA A 53 11.84 -0.78 -12.61
N LEU A 54 13.15 -0.69 -12.36
CA LEU A 54 13.98 -1.84 -12.01
C LEU A 54 13.57 -2.44 -10.65
N VAL A 55 13.31 -1.60 -9.65
CA VAL A 55 12.88 -2.05 -8.32
C VAL A 55 11.50 -2.71 -8.37
N LYS A 56 10.54 -2.11 -9.07
CA LYS A 56 9.16 -2.60 -9.10
C LYS A 56 8.93 -3.77 -10.06
N LYS A 57 9.48 -3.70 -11.27
CA LYS A 57 9.19 -4.68 -12.34
C LYS A 57 10.15 -5.87 -12.34
N LEU A 58 11.40 -5.65 -11.89
CA LEU A 58 12.41 -6.70 -11.84
C LEU A 58 12.76 -7.13 -10.40
N HIS A 59 12.09 -6.54 -9.40
CA HIS A 59 12.30 -6.82 -7.97
C HIS A 59 13.77 -6.70 -7.56
N VAL A 60 14.47 -5.72 -8.14
CA VAL A 60 15.87 -5.42 -7.79
C VAL A 60 15.90 -4.66 -6.47
N ARG A 61 16.90 -4.90 -5.63
CA ARG A 61 17.10 -4.13 -4.39
C ARG A 61 17.69 -2.76 -4.71
N GLY A 62 17.10 -1.71 -4.15
CA GLY A 62 17.59 -0.34 -4.30
C GLY A 62 19.02 -0.17 -3.79
N ASP A 63 19.34 -0.84 -2.67
CA ASP A 63 20.68 -0.81 -2.07
C ASP A 63 21.72 -1.41 -3.02
N TRP A 64 21.42 -2.54 -3.66
CA TRP A 64 22.30 -3.15 -4.66
C TRP A 64 22.50 -2.24 -5.87
N LEU A 65 21.49 -1.50 -6.32
CA LEU A 65 21.65 -0.51 -7.40
C LEU A 65 22.57 0.67 -7.00
N ALA A 66 22.71 0.93 -5.70
CA ALA A 66 23.56 2.00 -5.17
C ALA A 66 25.00 1.52 -4.87
N THR A 67 25.16 0.33 -4.28
CA THR A 67 26.45 -0.16 -3.77
C THR A 67 27.02 -1.31 -4.60
N GLY A 68 26.18 -2.08 -5.28
CA GLY A 68 26.55 -3.32 -5.95
C GLY A 68 26.76 -4.52 -5.01
N GLU A 69 26.46 -4.34 -3.72
CA GLU A 69 26.59 -5.39 -2.72
C GLU A 69 25.37 -6.31 -2.74
N GLU A 70 25.61 -7.62 -2.85
CA GLU A 70 24.56 -8.64 -2.82
C GLU A 70 23.71 -8.54 -1.52
N PRO A 71 22.42 -8.92 -1.56
CA PRO A 71 21.73 -9.60 -2.67
C PRO A 71 21.22 -8.64 -3.77
N MET A 72 21.30 -9.07 -5.03
CA MET A 72 20.78 -8.31 -6.19
C MET A 72 19.25 -8.19 -6.21
N PHE A 73 18.56 -9.30 -5.92
CA PHE A 73 17.10 -9.38 -5.98
C PHE A 73 16.49 -9.38 -4.58
N GLN A 74 15.27 -8.88 -4.51
CA GLN A 74 14.41 -9.07 -3.34
C GLN A 74 14.04 -10.55 -3.24
N SER A 75 13.95 -11.04 -2.02
CA SER A 75 13.43 -12.38 -1.74
C SER A 75 11.93 -12.45 -2.02
N ASP A 76 11.41 -13.65 -2.28
CA ASP A 76 9.97 -13.86 -2.51
C ASP A 76 9.12 -13.35 -1.33
N LYS A 77 9.64 -13.47 -0.09
CA LYS A 77 9.00 -12.93 1.12
C LYS A 77 8.94 -11.40 1.11
N GLU A 78 10.01 -10.72 0.69
CA GLU A 78 10.04 -9.27 0.58
C GLU A 78 9.09 -8.77 -0.52
N ILE A 79 9.04 -9.47 -1.66
CA ILE A 79 8.12 -9.13 -2.76
C ILE A 79 6.67 -9.25 -2.30
N GLU A 80 6.34 -10.38 -1.67
CA GLU A 80 4.99 -10.65 -1.16
C GLU A 80 4.59 -9.66 -0.05
N PHE A 81 5.52 -9.29 0.83
CA PHE A 81 5.29 -8.27 1.85
C PHE A 81 4.99 -6.89 1.25
N HIS A 82 5.77 -6.45 0.24
CA HIS A 82 5.49 -5.18 -0.44
C HIS A 82 4.15 -5.21 -1.18
N ARG A 83 3.82 -6.33 -1.85
CA ARG A 83 2.52 -6.51 -2.50
C ARG A 83 1.37 -6.34 -1.51
N ARG A 84 1.51 -6.91 -0.30
CA ARG A 84 0.51 -6.80 0.78
C ARG A 84 0.40 -5.38 1.33
N LEU A 85 1.53 -4.71 1.56
CA LEU A 85 1.53 -3.30 1.98
C LEU A 85 0.86 -2.39 0.95
N ASP A 86 1.12 -2.60 -0.34
CA ASP A 86 0.47 -1.84 -1.40
C ASP A 86 -1.04 -2.10 -1.41
N GLN A 87 -1.50 -3.34 -1.21
CA GLN A 87 -2.93 -3.66 -1.09
C GLN A 87 -3.60 -3.02 0.14
N VAL A 88 -2.92 -3.00 1.29
CA VAL A 88 -3.41 -2.31 2.50
C VAL A 88 -3.48 -0.80 2.25
N LYS A 89 -2.50 -0.23 1.55
CA LYS A 89 -2.49 1.20 1.20
C LYS A 89 -3.61 1.54 0.22
N GLU A 90 -3.83 0.72 -0.81
CA GLU A 90 -4.93 0.90 -1.76
C GLU A 90 -6.29 0.80 -1.06
N SER A 91 -6.46 -0.18 -0.17
CA SER A 91 -7.67 -0.36 0.62
C SER A 91 -7.87 0.77 1.64
N THR A 92 -6.79 1.32 2.19
CA THR A 92 -6.82 2.52 3.04
C THR A 92 -7.23 3.75 2.25
N ASN A 93 -6.66 3.96 1.05
CA ASN A 93 -7.04 5.07 0.18
C ASN A 93 -8.51 4.94 -0.26
N ALA A 94 -9.03 3.71 -0.43
CA ALA A 94 -10.44 3.48 -0.67
C ALA A 94 -11.30 3.81 0.57
N ALA A 95 -10.80 3.50 1.78
CA ALA A 95 -11.44 3.91 3.03
C ALA A 95 -11.41 5.43 3.26
N ASP A 96 -10.40 6.15 2.76
CA ASP A 96 -10.35 7.61 2.75
C ASP A 96 -11.38 8.24 1.80
N GLN A 97 -11.85 7.50 0.79
CA GLN A 97 -12.94 7.94 -0.09
C GLN A 97 -14.33 7.71 0.52
N LEU A 98 -14.40 6.87 1.56
CA LEU A 98 -15.58 6.76 2.39
C LEU A 98 -15.49 7.90 3.42
N ASP A 99 -16.59 8.61 3.67
CA ASP A 99 -16.67 9.68 4.68
C ASP A 99 -16.67 9.08 6.10
N LEU A 100 -15.61 8.34 6.40
CA LEU A 100 -15.41 7.60 7.62
C LEU A 100 -14.65 8.47 8.61
N ASP A 101 -15.08 8.40 9.86
CA ASP A 101 -14.31 9.02 10.93
C ASP A 101 -12.96 8.30 11.12
N LYS A 102 -12.00 8.96 11.77
CA LYS A 102 -10.65 8.41 12.00
C LYS A 102 -10.65 7.08 12.77
N LYS A 103 -11.65 6.84 13.62
CA LYS A 103 -11.78 5.61 14.42
C LYS A 103 -12.24 4.46 13.52
N GLN A 104 -13.16 4.72 12.60
CA GLN A 104 -13.62 3.79 11.58
C GLN A 104 -12.52 3.44 10.58
N GLN A 105 -11.75 4.43 10.11
CA GLN A 105 -10.59 4.20 9.24
C GLN A 105 -9.54 3.30 9.89
N GLY A 106 -9.13 3.60 11.13
CA GLY A 106 -8.16 2.78 11.87
C GLY A 106 -8.67 1.35 12.13
N ARG A 107 -9.98 1.19 12.32
CA ARG A 107 -10.60 -0.12 12.46
C ARG A 107 -10.57 -0.91 11.16
N ILE A 108 -10.92 -0.30 10.02
CA ILE A 108 -10.84 -0.96 8.71
C ILE A 108 -9.41 -1.39 8.39
N GLN A 109 -8.41 -0.55 8.67
CA GLN A 109 -7.01 -0.92 8.50
C GLN A 109 -6.63 -2.15 9.32
N THR A 110 -7.05 -2.20 10.59
CA THR A 110 -6.79 -3.34 11.48
C THR A 110 -7.51 -4.60 10.99
N ILE A 111 -8.75 -4.49 10.51
CA ILE A 111 -9.51 -5.61 9.92
C ILE A 111 -8.81 -6.14 8.67
N LEU A 112 -8.37 -5.27 7.75
CA LEU A 112 -7.67 -5.67 6.54
C LEU A 112 -6.35 -6.36 6.86
N PHE A 113 -5.62 -5.86 7.85
CA PHE A 113 -4.40 -6.49 8.35
C PHE A 113 -4.69 -7.88 8.96
N ALA A 114 -5.72 -7.99 9.80
CA ALA A 114 -6.10 -9.26 10.43
C ALA A 114 -6.58 -10.31 9.41
N LEU A 115 -7.33 -9.89 8.37
CA LEU A 115 -7.72 -10.74 7.24
C LEU A 115 -6.50 -11.27 6.47
N ASP A 116 -5.47 -10.44 6.25
CA ASP A 116 -4.25 -10.87 5.56
C ASP A 116 -3.43 -11.88 6.37
N GLN A 117 -3.44 -11.75 7.69
CA GLN A 117 -2.70 -12.63 8.61
C GLN A 117 -3.48 -13.91 8.98
N ASP A 118 -4.70 -14.08 8.45
CA ASP A 118 -5.65 -15.12 8.87
C ASP A 118 -5.87 -15.13 10.40
N ASP A 119 -5.74 -13.95 11.02
CA ASP A 119 -5.89 -13.74 12.46
C ASP A 119 -7.37 -13.53 12.79
N HIS A 120 -8.10 -14.63 12.83
CA HIS A 120 -9.53 -14.64 13.13
C HIS A 120 -9.86 -14.05 14.51
N ARG A 121 -8.93 -14.08 15.46
CA ARG A 121 -9.13 -13.50 16.80
C ARG A 121 -9.14 -11.98 16.73
N LEU A 122 -8.17 -11.40 16.03
CA LEU A 122 -8.13 -9.95 15.83
C LEU A 122 -9.32 -9.45 15.01
N LEU A 123 -9.83 -10.27 14.07
CA LEU A 123 -11.07 -9.97 13.36
C LEU A 123 -12.28 -9.93 14.29
N ASP A 124 -12.42 -10.94 15.15
CA ASP A 124 -13.52 -11.02 16.10
C ASP A 124 -13.49 -9.84 17.09
N GLU A 125 -12.31 -9.42 17.54
CA GLU A 125 -12.14 -8.23 18.38
C GLU A 125 -12.55 -6.91 17.67
N GLN A 126 -12.22 -6.75 16.38
CA GLN A 126 -12.56 -5.53 15.65
C GLN A 126 -14.03 -5.48 15.21
N LEU A 127 -14.65 -6.65 14.99
CA LEU A 127 -16.06 -6.78 14.61
C LEU A 127 -17.01 -6.83 15.83
N GLY A 128 -16.54 -7.34 16.97
CA GLY A 128 -17.35 -7.68 18.14
C GLY A 128 -17.91 -6.51 18.94
N GLN A 129 -17.41 -5.29 18.76
CA GLN A 129 -17.96 -4.10 19.44
C GLN A 129 -18.02 -2.90 18.48
N ILE A 130 -19.02 -2.91 17.59
CA ILE A 130 -19.37 -1.75 16.76
C ILE A 130 -20.04 -0.67 17.62
N LEU A 131 -20.78 -1.07 18.64
CA LEU A 131 -21.45 -0.24 19.63
C LEU A 131 -20.89 -0.59 21.02
N THR A 132 -20.85 0.37 21.93
CA THR A 132 -20.66 0.06 23.36
C THR A 132 -21.92 -0.61 23.92
N ASP A 133 -21.78 -1.34 25.03
CA ASP A 133 -22.91 -2.00 25.70
C ASP A 133 -24.05 -1.00 26.02
N ASP A 134 -23.68 0.23 26.41
CA ASP A 134 -24.63 1.32 26.66
C ASP A 134 -25.34 1.77 25.36
N GLU A 135 -24.59 1.90 24.26
CA GLU A 135 -25.15 2.29 22.95
C GLU A 135 -26.09 1.20 22.40
N GLU A 136 -25.75 -0.06 22.62
CA GLU A 136 -26.58 -1.20 22.21
C GLU A 136 -27.89 -1.24 23.02
N GLN A 137 -27.82 -1.09 24.34
CA GLN A 137 -29.01 -0.97 25.19
C GLN A 137 -29.89 0.22 24.82
N LEU A 138 -29.29 1.39 24.57
CA LEU A 138 -30.03 2.59 24.17
C LEU A 138 -30.72 2.39 22.81
N LEU A 139 -30.06 1.74 21.85
CA LEU A 139 -30.64 1.42 20.55
C LEU A 139 -31.78 0.41 20.66
N GLU A 140 -31.64 -0.60 21.51
CA GLU A 140 -32.67 -1.62 21.74
C GLU A 140 -33.89 -1.02 22.46
N GLN A 141 -33.68 -0.19 23.47
CA GLN A 141 -34.74 0.57 24.13
C GLN A 141 -35.45 1.52 23.16
N TYR A 142 -34.69 2.25 22.34
CA TYR A 142 -35.27 3.14 21.34
C TYR A 142 -36.14 2.38 20.32
N ARG A 143 -35.66 1.21 19.84
CA ARG A 143 -36.38 0.38 18.88
C ARG A 143 -37.64 -0.27 19.46
N SER A 144 -37.67 -0.52 20.77
CA SER A 144 -38.83 -1.10 21.47
C SER A 144 -39.88 -0.08 21.91
N CYS A 145 -39.56 1.22 21.93
CA CYS A 145 -40.53 2.30 22.17
C CYS A 145 -41.60 2.41 21.06
N SER A 146 -42.74 3.00 21.40
CA SER A 146 -43.81 3.34 20.45
C SER A 146 -43.39 4.46 19.47
N GLN A 147 -44.11 4.60 18.35
CA GLN A 147 -43.80 5.64 17.36
C GLN A 147 -43.88 7.06 17.93
N GLU A 148 -44.76 7.31 18.90
CA GLU A 148 -44.95 8.62 19.52
C GLU A 148 -43.76 8.99 20.43
N GLU A 149 -43.27 8.01 21.21
CA GLU A 149 -42.07 8.15 22.05
C GLU A 149 -40.80 8.31 21.20
N GLN A 150 -40.67 7.54 20.12
CA GLN A 150 -39.55 7.68 19.18
C GLN A 150 -39.55 9.06 18.50
N ALA A 151 -40.73 9.62 18.19
CA ALA A 151 -40.86 10.96 17.63
C ALA A 151 -40.47 12.05 18.63
N ALA A 152 -40.84 11.90 19.90
CA ALA A 152 -40.45 12.82 20.98
C ALA A 152 -38.91 12.85 21.16
N VAL A 153 -38.26 11.69 21.17
CA VAL A 153 -36.78 11.59 21.24
C VAL A 153 -36.12 12.28 20.04
N LYS A 154 -36.63 12.07 18.82
CA LYS A 154 -36.12 12.74 17.62
C LYS A 154 -36.28 14.26 17.68
N MET A 155 -37.41 14.77 18.18
CA MET A 155 -37.63 16.20 18.35
C MET A 155 -36.68 16.82 19.38
N MET A 156 -36.46 16.12 20.50
CA MET A 156 -35.56 16.58 21.55
C MET A 156 -34.11 16.67 21.04
N LEU A 157 -33.65 15.66 20.32
CA LEU A 157 -32.32 15.66 19.68
C LEU A 157 -32.18 16.78 18.63
N ALA A 158 -33.23 17.04 17.84
CA ALA A 158 -33.24 18.13 16.87
C ALA A 158 -33.17 19.52 17.53
N ALA A 159 -33.79 19.69 18.69
CA ALA A 159 -33.72 20.93 19.47
C ALA A 159 -32.31 21.15 20.07
N PHE A 160 -31.67 20.09 20.58
CA PHE A 160 -30.29 20.17 21.07
C PHE A 160 -29.28 20.54 19.99
N ARG A 161 -29.42 20.00 18.76
CA ARG A 161 -28.56 20.35 17.62
C ARG A 161 -28.69 21.80 17.14
N LYS A 162 -29.80 22.49 17.42
CA LYS A 162 -30.00 23.90 17.04
C LYS A 162 -29.38 24.89 18.05
N ASN A 163 -29.03 24.42 19.24
CA ASN A 163 -28.50 25.24 20.33
C ASN A 163 -26.98 25.05 20.55
N GLN A 164 -26.30 24.33 19.64
CA GLN A 164 -24.84 24.31 19.49
C GLN A 164 -24.45 25.13 18.26
#